data_AF-A0A645J845-F1
#
_entry.id   AF-A0A645J845-F1
#
_cell.length_a   1.000
_cell.length_b   1.000
_cell.length_c   1.000
_cell.angle_alpha   90.00
_cell.angle_beta   90.00
_cell.angle_gamma   90.00
#
_symmetry.space_group_name_H-M   'P 1'
#
loop_
_entity.id
_entity.type
_entity.pdbx_description
1 polymer ?
#
loop_
_entity_poly.entity_id
_entity_poly.type
_entity_poly.pdbx_seq_one_letter_code
_entity_poly.pdbx_strand_id
1 'polypeptide(L)' 'MNVTFVTGDEAKDDAFCKYCAKNGLANIKGHRNVGGMRASIYNAMPPAGVQKLVDAMAQFEKDNL' A
#
# COMPACT_ATOMS: atom_id res chain seq x y z
N MET A 1 2.21 -13.59 6.02
CA MET A 1 2.37 -13.65 4.55
C MET A 1 2.74 -12.26 4.03
N ASN A 2 3.36 -12.14 2.85
CA ASN A 2 3.62 -10.85 2.19
C ASN A 2 2.90 -10.81 0.85
N VAL A 3 2.26 -9.68 0.54
CA VAL A 3 1.62 -9.41 -0.75
C VAL A 3 2.33 -8.23 -1.39
N THR A 4 2.93 -8.44 -2.55
CA THR A 4 3.59 -7.39 -3.33
C THR A 4 2.70 -6.97 -4.50
N PHE A 5 2.64 -5.67 -4.76
CA PHE A 5 1.83 -5.10 -5.84
C PHE A 5 2.46 -3.81 -6.36
N VAL A 6 2.17 -3.47 -7.61
CA VAL A 6 2.70 -2.29 -8.32
C VAL A 6 1.53 -1.62 -9.06
N THR A 7 1.60 -0.31 -9.24
CA THR A 7 0.67 0.43 -10.12
C THR A 7 1.09 0.40 -11.59
N GLY A 8 2.33 -0.03 -11.87
CA GLY A 8 2.95 0.07 -13.20
C GLY A 8 3.62 1.42 -13.48
N ASP A 9 3.54 2.36 -12.53
CA ASP A 9 4.14 3.70 -12.61
C ASP A 9 4.82 4.02 -11.27
N GLU A 10 6.15 4.20 -11.28
CA GLU A 10 6.93 4.45 -10.07
C GLU A 10 6.52 5.73 -9.34
N ALA A 11 6.08 6.77 -10.07
CA ALA A 11 5.62 8.01 -9.47
C ALA A 11 4.30 7.79 -8.72
N LYS A 12 3.40 6.96 -9.26
CA LYS A 12 2.15 6.56 -8.59
C LYS A 12 2.41 5.66 -7.38
N ASP A 13 3.38 4.75 -7.47
CA ASP A 13 3.80 3.91 -6.34
C ASP A 13 4.31 4.77 -5.16
N ASP A 14 5.18 5.75 -5.44
CA ASP A 14 5.70 6.68 -4.43
C ASP A 14 4.61 7.61 -3.88
N ALA A 15 3.67 8.06 -4.73
CA ALA A 15 2.52 8.84 -4.30
C ALA A 15 1.59 8.03 -3.37
N PHE A 16 1.31 6.78 -3.71
CA PHE A 16 0.51 5.87 -2.88
C PHE A 16 1.18 5.59 -1.54
N CYS A 17 2.50 5.32 -1.52
CA CYS A 17 3.25 5.14 -0.28
C CYS A 17 3.14 6.38 0.66
N LYS A 18 3.23 7.59 0.09
CA LYS A 18 3.04 8.84 0.85
C LYS A 18 1.60 9.01 1.34
N TYR A 19 0.62 8.66 0.52
CA TYR A 19 -0.80 8.68 0.89
C TYR A 19 -1.08 7.71 2.05
N CYS A 20 -0.60 6.47 1.97
CA CYS A 20 -0.70 5.49 3.05
C CYS A 20 -0.10 5.99 4.35
N ALA A 21 1.12 6.55 4.30
CA ALA A 21 1.78 7.10 5.49
C ALA A 21 0.94 8.19 6.17
N LYS A 22 0.32 9.09 5.39
CA LYS A 22 -0.58 10.14 5.90
C LYS A 22 -1.87 9.58 6.52
N ASN A 23 -2.35 8.42 6.04
CA ASN A 23 -3.55 7.75 6.53
C ASN A 23 -3.27 6.71 7.63
N GLY A 24 -2.06 6.69 8.19
CA GLY A 24 -1.68 5.77 9.26
C GLY A 24 -1.49 4.32 8.81
N LEU A 25 -1.18 4.12 7.53
CA LEU A 25 -0.72 2.85 6.96
C LEU A 25 0.79 2.95 6.73
N ALA A 26 1.57 2.44 7.68
CA ALA A 26 3.03 2.50 7.65
C ALA A 26 3.64 1.24 7.01
N ASN A 27 4.92 1.33 6.62
CA ASN A 27 5.74 0.20 6.17
C ASN A 27 5.21 -0.57 4.95
N ILE A 28 4.50 0.13 4.04
CA ILE A 28 3.99 -0.46 2.80
C ILE A 28 4.99 -0.37 1.63
N LYS A 29 6.07 0.41 1.72
CA LYS A 29 7.02 0.58 0.60
C LYS A 29 7.69 -0.77 0.27
N GLY A 30 7.67 -1.14 -1.00
CA GLY A 30 8.24 -2.36 -1.52
C GLY A 30 9.76 -2.42 -1.42
N HIS A 31 10.33 -3.58 -1.72
CA HIS A 31 11.78 -3.75 -1.70
C HIS A 31 12.42 -2.94 -2.82
N ARG A 32 13.55 -2.26 -2.54
CA ARG A 32 14.25 -1.35 -3.46
C ARG A 32 14.54 -1.92 -4.86
N ASN A 33 14.70 -3.25 -4.97
CA ASN A 33 14.99 -3.90 -6.26
C ASN A 33 13.73 -4.17 -7.11
N VAL A 34 12.55 -4.20 -6.50
CA VAL A 34 11.29 -4.55 -7.16
C VAL A 34 10.38 -3.32 -7.29
N GLY A 35 10.55 -2.32 -6.43
CA GLY A 35 9.70 -1.14 -6.39
C GLY A 35 8.33 -1.44 -5.77
N GLY A 36 7.36 -0.56 -6.05
CA GLY A 36 5.97 -0.71 -5.63
C GLY A 36 5.76 -0.81 -4.12
N MET A 37 4.82 -1.69 -3.77
CA MET A 37 4.33 -1.88 -2.42
C MET A 37 4.50 -3.32 -1.95
N ARG A 38 4.61 -3.48 -0.63
CA ARG A 38 4.59 -4.76 0.06
C ARG A 38 3.73 -4.67 1.33
N ALA A 39 2.58 -5.31 1.33
CA ALA A 39 1.75 -5.49 2.51
C ALA A 39 2.19 -6.75 3.28
N SER A 40 2.74 -6.55 4.48
CA SER A 40 3.09 -7.64 5.40
C SER A 40 1.91 -7.98 6.29
N ILE A 41 1.26 -9.10 6.01
CA ILE A 41 0.06 -9.62 6.70
C ILE A 41 0.39 -10.89 7.48
N TYR A 42 1.18 -10.74 8.54
CA TYR A 42 1.51 -11.84 9.47
C TYR A 42 0.36 -12.12 10.46
N ASN A 43 0.48 -13.17 11.28
CA ASN A 43 -0.60 -13.60 12.19
C ASN A 43 -1.10 -12.50 13.14
N ALA A 44 -0.23 -11.55 13.52
CA ALA A 44 -0.60 -10.43 14.38
C ALA A 44 -1.28 -9.26 13.65
N MET A 45 -1.37 -9.30 12.31
CA MET A 45 -2.06 -8.26 11.54
C MET A 45 -3.58 -8.49 11.63
N PRO A 46 -4.35 -7.57 12.24
CA PRO A 46 -5.79 -7.74 12.33
C PRO A 46 -6.47 -7.55 10.96
N PRO A 47 -7.61 -8.21 10.71
CA PRO A 47 -8.39 -8.02 9.49
C PRO A 47 -8.77 -6.56 9.21
N ALA A 48 -9.03 -5.78 10.26
CA ALA A 48 -9.33 -4.35 10.15
C ALA A 48 -8.18 -3.54 9.53
N GLY A 49 -6.92 -3.94 9.74
CA GLY A 49 -5.77 -3.30 9.09
C GLY A 49 -5.72 -3.59 7.59
N VAL A 50 -6.11 -4.80 7.19
CA VAL A 50 -6.22 -5.18 5.77
C VAL A 50 -7.38 -4.43 5.11
N GLN A 51 -8.54 -4.35 5.78
CA GLN A 51 -9.67 -3.58 5.25
C GLN A 51 -9.31 -2.10 5.05
N LYS A 52 -8.63 -1.49 6.02
CA LYS A 52 -8.15 -0.11 5.90
C LYS A 52 -7.20 0.09 4.71
N LEU A 53 -6.36 -0.90 4.40
CA LEU A 53 -5.52 -0.86 3.21
C LEU A 53 -6.34 -0.93 1.92
N VAL A 54 -7.32 -1.83 1.84
CA VAL A 54 -8.22 -1.95 0.68
C VAL A 54 -9.01 -0.65 0.45
N ASP A 55 -9.56 -0.06 1.51
CA ASP A 55 -10.29 1.21 1.43
C ASP A 55 -9.37 2.35 0.96
N ALA A 56 -8.13 2.38 1.45
CA ALA A 56 -7.11 3.34 1.00
C ALA A 56 -6.74 3.15 -0.48
N MET A 57 -6.67 1.91 -0.97
CA MET A 57 -6.43 1.62 -2.39
C MET A 57 -7.57 2.15 -3.26
N ALA A 58 -8.81 1.84 -2.91
CA ALA A 58 -9.99 2.28 -3.66
C ALA A 58 -10.14 3.82 -3.66
N GLN A 59 -9.89 4.46 -2.51
CA GLN A 59 -9.96 5.91 -2.41
C GLN A 59 -8.83 6.58 -3.20
N PHE A 60 -7.60 6.07 -3.11
CA PHE A 60 -6.48 6.60 -3.88
C PHE A 60 -6.70 6.45 -5.39
N GLU A 61 -7.21 5.30 -5.85
CA GLU A 61 -7.56 5.10 -7.26
C GLU A 61 -8.62 6.12 -7.70
N LYS A 62 -9.70 6.29 -6.93
CA LYS A 62 -10.76 7.26 -7.24
C LYS A 62 -10.27 8.71 -7.32
N ASP A 63 -9.35 9.11 -6.45
CA ASP A 63 -8.81 10.48 -6.39
C ASP A 63 -7.73 10.75 -7.46
N ASN A 64 -7.23 9.73 -8.15
CA ASN A 64 -6.12 9.82 -9.10
C ASN A 64 -6.42 9.13 -10.45
N LEU A 65 -7.70 8.81 -10.72
CA LEU A 65 -8.24 8.38 -12.02
C LEU A 65 -8.52 9.57 -12.94
#